data_AF-A0A2A2B7J2-F1
#
_entry.id   AF-A0A2A2B7J2-F1
#
_cell.length_a   1.000
_cell.length_b   1.000
_cell.length_c   1.000
_cell.angle_alpha   90.00
_cell.angle_beta   90.00
_cell.angle_gamma   90.00
#
_symmetry.space_group_name_H-M   'P 1'
#
loop_
_entity.id
_entity.type
_entity.pdbx_description
1 polymer ?
#
loop_
_entity_poly.entity_id
_entity_poly.type
_entity_poly.pdbx_seq_one_letter_code
_entity_poly.pdbx_strand_id
1 'polypeptide(L)' 'MSDIKLKRPIKIDTQWTHKKQGMVCEVLEIWINTQGQAVIDLAAMGDGEIVSHSLSDFINEYRFKG' A
#
# COMPACT_ATOMS: atom_id res chain seq x y z
N MET A 1 12.26 -8.24 15.78
CA MET A 1 11.14 -7.80 14.93
C MET A 1 10.68 -6.46 15.46
N SER A 2 10.70 -5.41 14.65
CA SER A 2 10.09 -4.13 15.03
C SER A 2 8.58 -4.30 14.92
N ASP A 3 7.86 -4.04 16.03
CA ASP A 3 6.40 -4.05 16.05
C ASP A 3 5.89 -2.86 15.22
N ILE A 4 5.69 -3.08 13.92
CA ILE A 4 5.05 -2.08 13.06
C ILE A 4 3.59 -1.98 13.50
N LYS A 5 3.28 -0.97 14.30
CA LYS A 5 1.91 -0.63 14.69
C LYS A 5 1.26 0.22 13.60
N LEU A 6 0.38 -0.40 12.83
CA LEU A 6 -0.53 0.31 11.94
C LEU A 6 -1.42 1.25 12.76
N LYS A 7 -1.36 2.55 12.47
CA LYS A 7 -2.27 3.54 13.08
C LYS A 7 -3.70 3.45 12.53
N ARG A 8 -3.87 2.86 11.34
CA ARG A 8 -5.14 2.67 10.64
C ARG A 8 -5.09 1.36 9.85
N PRO A 9 -6.23 0.67 9.68
CA PRO A 9 -6.30 -0.51 8.83
C PRO A 9 -6.02 -0.12 7.36
N ILE A 10 -5.30 -0.99 6.66
CA ILE A 10 -5.18 -0.94 5.20
C ILE A 10 -6.36 -1.74 4.66
N LYS A 11 -7.12 -1.15 3.74
CA LYS A 11 -8.32 -1.76 3.17
C LYS A 11 -8.31 -1.57 1.65
N ILE A 12 -8.94 -2.50 0.96
CA ILE A 12 -9.26 -2.37 -0.47
C ILE A 12 -10.15 -1.13 -0.66
N ASP A 13 -10.09 -0.51 -1.83
CA ASP A 13 -10.81 0.70 -2.22
C ASP A 13 -10.45 1.94 -1.36
N THR A 14 -9.26 1.93 -0.76
CA THR A 14 -8.74 3.11 -0.05
C THR A 14 -7.61 3.77 -0.80
N GLN A 15 -7.62 5.11 -0.79
CA GLN A 15 -6.61 5.91 -1.45
C GLN A 15 -5.44 6.25 -0.53
N TRP A 16 -4.24 6.12 -1.07
CA TRP A 16 -2.99 6.41 -0.41
C TRP A 16 -2.12 7.27 -1.31
N THR A 17 -1.34 8.16 -0.71
CA THR A 17 -0.45 9.07 -1.43
C THR A 17 0.99 8.66 -1.22
N HIS A 18 1.74 8.45 -2.31
CA HIS A 18 3.17 8.21 -2.27
C HIS A 18 3.88 9.45 -1.71
N LYS A 19 4.65 9.29 -0.62
CA LYS A 19 5.22 10.41 0.16
C LYS A 19 6.19 11.28 -0.64
N LYS A 20 6.99 10.69 -1.54
CA LYS A 20 7.98 11.42 -2.37
C LYS A 20 7.37 12.01 -3.66
N GLN A 21 6.68 11.19 -4.44
CA GLN A 21 6.14 11.58 -5.76
C GLN A 21 4.83 12.35 -5.68
N GLY A 22 4.09 12.28 -4.56
CA GLY A 22 2.77 12.91 -4.43
C GLY A 22 1.66 12.21 -5.22
N MET A 23 1.98 11.10 -5.91
CA MET A 23 1.04 10.28 -6.67
C MET A 23 0.00 9.64 -5.74
N VAL A 24 -1.27 9.66 -6.17
CA VAL A 24 -2.37 9.00 -5.47
C VAL A 24 -2.61 7.64 -6.10
N CYS A 25 -2.62 6.61 -5.28
CA CYS A 25 -2.90 5.24 -5.67
C CYS A 25 -4.07 4.68 -4.85
N GLU A 26 -4.78 3.72 -5.42
CA GLU A 26 -5.84 2.97 -4.76
C GLU A 26 -5.36 1.56 -4.43
N VAL A 27 -5.71 1.07 -3.24
CA VAL A 27 -5.47 -0.33 -2.86
C VAL A 27 -6.48 -1.22 -3.56
N LEU A 28 -5.99 -2.13 -4.40
CA LEU A 28 -6.83 -3.08 -5.15
C LEU A 28 -6.93 -4.45 -4.47
N GLU A 29 -5.80 -4.95 -3.97
CA GLU A 29 -5.75 -6.29 -3.38
C GLU A 29 -4.76 -6.34 -2.21
N ILE A 30 -5.06 -7.21 -1.25
CA ILE A 30 -4.17 -7.54 -0.13
C ILE A 30 -4.13 -9.06 -0.01
N TRP A 31 -2.95 -9.64 -0.18
CA TRP A 31 -2.76 -11.09 -0.16
C TRP A 31 -1.47 -11.48 0.58
N ILE A 32 -1.32 -12.76 0.88
CA ILE A 32 -0.14 -13.30 1.57
C ILE A 32 0.67 -14.12 0.56
N ASN A 33 1.95 -13.79 0.40
CA ASN A 33 2.84 -14.52 -0.50
C ASN A 33 3.28 -15.88 0.09
N THR A 34 3.99 -16.67 -0.70
CA THR A 34 4.48 -18.01 -0.30
C THR A 34 5.48 -17.98 0.85
N GLN A 35 6.01 -16.81 1.22
CA GLN A 35 6.89 -16.59 2.36
C GLN A 35 6.12 -16.16 3.63
N GLY A 36 4.79 -16.08 3.56
CA GLY A 36 3.95 -15.65 4.68
C GLY A 36 3.92 -14.14 4.89
N GLN A 37 4.35 -13.34 3.91
CA GLN A 37 4.38 -11.88 4.00
C GLN A 37 3.15 -11.27 3.33
N ALA A 38 2.58 -10.22 3.95
CA ALA A 38 1.53 -9.45 3.34
C ALA A 38 2.05 -8.57 2.20
N VAL A 39 1.36 -8.64 1.07
CA VAL A 39 1.58 -7.88 -0.16
C VAL A 39 0.35 -7.03 -0.42
N ILE A 40 0.58 -5.82 -0.91
CA ILE A 40 -0.45 -4.82 -1.20
C ILE A 40 -0.27 -4.40 -2.65
N ASP A 41 -1.31 -4.62 -3.45
CA ASP A 41 -1.35 -4.20 -4.85
C ASP A 41 -2.06 -2.86 -4.96
N LEU A 42 -1.43 -1.94 -5.69
CA LEU A 42 -1.86 -0.57 -5.86
C LEU A 42 -2.04 -0.26 -7.33
N ALA A 43 -3.11 0.47 -7.68
CA ALA A 43 -3.22 1.13 -8.99
C ALA A 43 -2.99 2.63 -8.85
N ALA A 44 -2.11 3.19 -9.67
CA ALA A 44 -1.98 4.64 -9.78
C ALA A 44 -3.20 5.25 -10.51
N MET A 45 -3.71 6.34 -9.95
CA MET A 45 -4.87 7.06 -10.50
C MET A 45 -4.45 7.85 -11.75
N GLY A 46 -4.47 7.21 -12.92
CA GLY A 46 -4.29 7.89 -14.21
C GLY A 46 -3.74 7.02 -15.34
N ASP A 47 -2.86 6.07 -15.03
CA ASP A 47 -2.24 5.15 -16.00
C ASP A 47 -2.74 3.71 -15.88
N GLY A 48 -3.35 3.35 -14.74
CA GLY A 48 -3.82 2.01 -14.45
C GLY A 48 -2.70 1.00 -14.21
N GLU A 49 -1.45 1.46 -14.03
CA GLU A 49 -0.33 0.58 -13.72
C GLU A 49 -0.51 -0.01 -12.32
N ILE A 50 -0.40 -1.33 -12.23
CA ILE A 50 -0.50 -2.07 -10.96
C ILE A 50 0.90 -2.32 -10.44
N VAL A 51 1.17 -1.88 -9.21
CA VAL A 51 2.43 -2.09 -8.51
C VAL A 51 2.19 -2.81 -7.19
N SER A 52 3.01 -3.83 -6.93
CA SER A 52 2.96 -4.62 -5.70
C SER A 52 4.02 -4.16 -4.71
N HIS A 53 3.63 -3.99 -3.45
CA HIS A 53 4.54 -3.65 -2.35
C HIS A 53 4.43 -4.66 -1.21
N SER A 54 5.55 -4.95 -0.53
CA SER A 54 5.47 -5.56 0.79
C SER A 54 4.79 -4.60 1.78
N LEU A 55 4.17 -5.13 2.84
CA LEU A 55 3.58 -4.31 3.90
C LEU A 55 4.57 -3.27 4.48
N SER A 56 5.83 -3.66 4.66
CA SER A 56 6.87 -2.79 5.20
C SER A 56 7.17 -1.62 4.26
N ASP A 57 7.34 -1.90 2.97
CA ASP A 57 7.63 -0.88 1.97
C ASP A 57 6.43 0.07 1.82
N PHE A 58 5.23 -0.48 1.78
CA PHE A 58 4.00 0.29 1.69
C PHE A 58 3.87 1.33 2.82
N ILE A 59 4.05 0.93 4.08
CA ILE A 59 3.93 1.84 5.23
C ILE A 59 5.04 2.91 5.21
N ASN A 60 6.21 2.57 4.69
CA ASN A 60 7.34 3.47 4.56
C ASN A 60 7.14 4.49 3.44
N GLU A 61 6.52 4.10 2.33
CA GLU A 61 6.41 4.91 1.12
C GLU A 61 5.10 5.68 1.01
N TYR A 62 4.02 5.21 1.63
CA TYR A 62 2.68 5.78 1.45
C TYR A 62 2.11 6.36 2.74
N ARG A 63 1.23 7.36 2.58
CA ARG A 63 0.43 7.93 3.67
C ARG A 63 -1.04 7.91 3.28
N PHE A 64 -1.90 7.58 4.24
CA PHE A 64 -3.35 7.62 4.04
C PHE A 64 -3.78 9.07 3.81
N LYS A 65 -4.53 9.31 2.74
CA LYS A 65 -5.20 10.59 2.48
C LYS A 65 -6.69 10.35 2.76
N GLY A 66 -7.11 10.76 3.95
CA GLY A 66 -8.53 10.79 4.33
C GLY A 66 -9.19 12.04 3.80
#